data_AF-A0A524Q8T6-F1
#
_entry.id   AF-A0A524Q8T6-F1
#
_cell.length_a   1.000
_cell.length_b   1.000
_cell.length_c   1.000
_cell.angle_alpha   90.00
_cell.angle_beta   90.00
_cell.angle_gamma   90.00
#
_symmetry.space_group_name_H-M   'P 1'
#
loop_
_entity.id
_entity.type
_entity.pdbx_description
1 polymer ?
#
loop_
_entity_poly.entity_id
_entity_poly.type
_entity_poly.pdbx_seq_one_letter_code
_entity_poly.pdbx_strand_id
1 'polypeptide(L)' 'MEITWYGHSCFRLTERNYATVVTDPYDSKTVGYEALKLRADIVAISHDALGHNNT' A
#
# COMPACT_ATOMS: atom_id res chain seq x y z
N MET A 1 3.61 8.00 -15.37
CA MET A 1 3.79 7.27 -14.11
C MET A 1 3.35 8.17 -12.98
N GLU A 2 2.42 7.71 -12.15
CA GLU A 2 1.91 8.42 -10.98
C GLU A 2 2.22 7.60 -9.72
N ILE A 3 2.61 8.29 -8.65
CA ILE A 3 2.94 7.71 -7.36
C ILE A 3 2.09 8.43 -6.31
N THR A 4 1.19 7.72 -5.66
CA THR A 4 0.39 8.24 -4.54
C THR A 4 0.92 7.68 -3.23
N TRP A 5 1.20 8.54 -2.25
CA TRP A 5 1.53 8.12 -0.88
C TRP A 5 0.27 8.02 -0.03
N TYR A 6 0.14 6.90 0.70
CA TYR A 6 -1.02 6.57 1.52
C TYR A 6 -0.73 6.54 3.03
N GLY A 7 0.47 6.97 3.45
CA GLY A 7 0.93 6.88 4.84
C GLY A 7 1.97 5.77 5.02
N HIS A 8 2.79 5.91 6.07
CA HIS A 8 3.88 4.97 6.38
C HIS A 8 4.73 4.61 5.13
N SER A 9 4.94 3.32 4.89
CA SER A 9 5.61 2.77 3.70
C SER A 9 4.64 2.38 2.57
N CYS A 10 3.37 2.80 2.64
CA CYS A 10 2.35 2.43 1.67
C CYS A 10 2.28 3.41 0.50
N PHE A 11 2.54 2.91 -0.71
CA PHE A 11 2.46 3.68 -1.94
C PHE A 11 1.58 2.96 -2.96
N ARG A 12 0.89 3.72 -3.81
CA ARG A 12 0.25 3.19 -5.02
C ARG A 12 0.95 3.73 -6.25
N LEU A 13 1.36 2.83 -7.12
CA LEU A 13 2.03 3.13 -8.38
C LEU A 13 1.05 2.82 -9.52
N THR A 14 0.80 3.81 -10.38
CA THR A 14 -0.10 3.68 -11.54
C THR A 14 0.57 4.18 -12.81
N GLU A 15 0.30 3.49 -13.91
CA GLU A 15 0.69 3.88 -15.27
C GLU A 15 -0.37 3.40 -16.26
N ARG A 16 -0.65 4.19 -17.30
CA ARG A 16 -1.69 3.87 -18.26
C ARG A 16 -1.34 2.57 -19.00
N ASN A 17 -2.30 1.64 -19.07
CA ASN A 17 -2.18 0.30 -19.68
C ASN A 17 -1.21 -0.66 -18.97
N TYR A 18 -0.78 -0.36 -17.74
CA TYR A 18 -0.02 -1.27 -16.90
C TYR A 18 -0.80 -1.63 -15.63
N ALA A 19 -0.33 -2.67 -14.93
CA ALA A 19 -0.87 -3.07 -13.64
C ALA A 19 -0.67 -1.97 -12.59
N THR A 20 -1.66 -1.80 -11.72
CA THR A 20 -1.56 -0.96 -10.51
C THR A 20 -0.89 -1.76 -9.41
N VAL A 21 0.13 -1.17 -8.77
CA VAL A 21 0.86 -1.80 -7.67
C VAL A 21 0.62 -1.03 -6.38
N VAL A 22 0.35 -1.73 -5.29
CA VAL A 22 0.40 -1.20 -3.92
C VAL A 22 1.56 -1.84 -3.18
N THR A 23 2.31 -1.03 -2.43
CA THR A 23 3.38 -1.51 -1.54
C THR A 23 2.93 -1.41 -0.09
N ASP A 24 3.38 -2.33 0.75
CA ASP A 24 3.30 -2.31 2.21
C ASP A 24 2.00 -1.74 2.81
N PRO A 25 0.81 -2.30 2.45
CA PRO A 25 -0.43 -1.90 3.10
C PRO A 25 -0.34 -2.22 4.60
N TYR A 26 -0.48 -1.19 5.42
CA TYR A 26 -0.31 -1.30 6.88
C TYR A 26 -1.63 -1.54 7.61
N ASP A 27 -1.56 -2.16 8.79
CA ASP A 27 -2.69 -2.17 9.73
C ASP A 27 -2.86 -0.79 10.37
N SER A 28 -4.02 -0.16 10.13
CA SER A 28 -4.27 1.22 10.55
C SER A 28 -4.35 1.38 12.07
N LYS A 29 -4.76 0.33 12.79
CA LYS A 29 -4.82 0.37 14.27
C LYS A 29 -3.43 0.34 14.90
N THR A 30 -2.50 -0.38 14.28
CA THR A 30 -1.10 -0.50 14.74
C THR A 30 -0.31 0.75 14.41
N VAL A 31 -0.44 1.29 13.19
CA VAL A 31 0.37 2.43 12.74
C VAL A 31 -0.24 3.79 13.11
N GLY A 32 -1.57 3.85 13.30
CA GLY A 32 -2.26 5.08 13.73
C GLY A 32 -2.65 6.04 12.62
N TYR A 33 -2.51 5.65 11.35
CA TYR A 33 -3.08 6.37 10.20
C TYR A 33 -4.56 6.01 9.97
N GLU A 34 -5.21 6.72 9.07
CA GLU A 34 -6.57 6.37 8.61
C GLU A 34 -6.58 4.99 7.91
N ALA A 35 -7.74 4.33 7.95
CA ALA A 35 -7.92 3.04 7.31
C ALA A 35 -7.77 3.14 5.79
N LEU A 36 -6.94 2.27 5.23
CA LEU A 36 -6.64 2.21 3.81
C LEU A 36 -7.86 1.76 2.99
N LYS A 37 -8.16 2.49 1.90
CA LYS A 37 -9.15 2.12 0.88
C LYS A 37 -8.44 1.99 -0.47
N LEU A 38 -7.84 0.82 -0.69
CA LEU A 38 -6.95 0.59 -1.82
C LEU A 38 -7.56 -0.40 -2.82
N ARG A 39 -7.24 -0.20 -4.09
CA ARG A 39 -7.46 -1.14 -5.19
C ARG A 39 -6.16 -1.24 -5.96
N ALA A 40 -5.70 -2.46 -6.20
CA ALA A 40 -4.48 -2.75 -6.95
C ALA A 40 -4.60 -4.12 -7.60
N ASP A 41 -3.81 -4.33 -8.65
CA ASP A 41 -3.67 -5.63 -9.30
C ASP A 41 -2.58 -6.47 -8.60
N ILE A 42 -1.56 -5.80 -8.06
CA ILE A 42 -0.43 -6.42 -7.36
C ILE A 42 -0.25 -5.73 -6.00
N VAL A 43 -0.04 -6.53 -4.96
CA VAL A 43 0.38 -6.06 -3.63
C VAL A 43 1.77 -6.61 -3.35
N ALA A 44 2.72 -5.72 -3.05
CA ALA A 44 4.08 -6.07 -2.66
C ALA A 44 4.29 -5.82 -1.18
N ILE A 45 4.78 -6.83 -0.46
CA ILE A 45 5.07 -6.77 0.98
C ILE A 45 6.58 -6.88 1.16
N SER A 46 7.20 -5.88 1.79
CA SER A 46 8.65 -5.85 2.02
C SER A 46 9.08 -6.84 3.12
N HIS A 47 8.30 -6.98 4.18
CA HIS A 47 8.46 -7.98 5.24
C HIS A 47 7.18 -8.17 6.06
N ASP A 48 7.12 -9.26 6.82
CA ASP A 48 5.93 -9.65 7.58
C ASP A 48 5.88 -8.98 8.97
N ALA A 49 5.48 -7.71 8.99
CA ALA A 49 5.15 -6.97 10.21
C ALA A 49 3.89 -6.14 9.98
N LEU A 50 3.10 -5.90 11.03
CA LEU A 50 1.81 -5.18 10.94
C LEU A 50 1.91 -3.76 10.38
N GLY A 51 3.09 -3.15 10.42
CA GLY A 51 3.35 -1.85 9.77
C GLY A 51 3.51 -1.92 8.25
N HIS A 52 3.65 -3.12 7.68
CA HIS A 52 3.94 -3.35 6.26
C HIS A 52 3.03 -4.42 5.64
N ASN A 53 2.34 -5.21 6.46
CA ASN A 53 1.40 -6.24 6.05
C ASN A 53 0.12 -6.09 6.87
N ASN A 54 -1.01 -5.81 6.20
CA ASN A 54 -2.32 -5.63 6.83
C ASN A 54 -3.20 -6.89 6.78
N THR A 55 -2.61 -8.02 6.37
CA THR A 55 -3.29 -9.32 6.29
C THR A 55 -3.25 -10.04 7.63
#